data_AF-A0A932R3J3-F1
#
_entry.id   AF-A0A932R3J3-F1
#
_cell.length_a   1.000
_cell.length_b   1.000
_cell.length_c   1.000
_cell.angle_alpha   90.00
_cell.angle_beta   90.00
_cell.angle_gamma   90.00
#
_symmetry.space_group_name_H-M   'P 1'
#
loop_
_entity.id
_entity.type
_entity.pdbx_description
1 polymer ?
#
loop_
_entity_poly.entity_id
_entity_poly.type
_entity_poly.pdbx_seq_one_letter_code
_entity_poly.pdbx_strand_id
1 'polypeptide(L)'
;MEWWMNAATMLAYVFLTVGVVFQIRTAYRRKSADDIEIVEIIGRSVAQILIMWKMIVVSDVWLLIGHTIITVVYFGYVVLVVKYKYYK
;
A
#
# COMPACT_ATOMS: atom_id res chain seq x y z
N MET A 1 -9.21 -0.42 27.50
CA MET A 1 -8.52 0.89 27.56
C MET A 1 -7.61 1.02 26.32
N GLU A 2 -8.19 0.95 25.11
CA GLU A 2 -7.42 0.78 23.84
C GLU A 2 -7.93 1.63 22.66
N TRP A 3 -8.96 2.45 22.89
CA TRP A 3 -9.63 3.19 21.81
C TRP A 3 -8.70 4.21 21.11
N TRP A 4 -7.79 4.83 21.86
CA TRP A 4 -6.82 5.79 21.32
C TRP A 4 -5.77 5.11 20.43
N MET A 5 -5.38 3.87 20.76
CA MET A 5 -4.41 3.10 19.98
C MET A 5 -5.03 2.62 18.68
N ASN A 6 -6.29 2.14 18.71
CA ASN A 6 -7.03 1.78 17.50
C ASN A 6 -7.25 3.00 16.58
N ALA A 7 -7.58 4.16 17.16
CA ALA A 7 -7.73 5.40 16.39
C ALA A 7 -6.39 5.85 15.76
N ALA A 8 -5.28 5.77 16.48
CA ALA A 8 -3.95 6.10 15.97
C ALA A 8 -3.53 5.17 14.82
N THR A 9 -3.80 3.87 14.97
CA THR A 9 -3.59 2.85 13.93
C THR A 9 -4.42 3.15 12.67
N MET A 10 -5.71 3.47 12.82
CA MET A 10 -6.55 3.82 11.67
C MET A 10 -6.04 5.07 10.97
N LEU A 11 -5.65 6.11 11.72
CA LEU A 11 -5.04 7.31 11.16
C LEU A 11 -3.75 7.01 10.41
N ALA A 12 -2.89 6.14 10.94
CA ALA A 12 -1.68 5.71 10.24
C ALA A 12 -2.00 5.08 8.88
N TYR A 13 -3.00 4.19 8.82
CA TYR A 13 -3.44 3.61 7.53
C TYR A 13 -4.02 4.63 6.56
N VAL A 14 -4.73 5.65 7.05
CA VAL A 14 -5.22 6.75 6.21
C VAL A 14 -4.05 7.48 5.57
N PHE A 15 -3.05 7.89 6.36
CA PHE A 15 -1.86 8.59 5.84
C PHE A 15 -1.08 7.73 4.84
N LEU A 16 -0.87 6.45 5.16
CA LEU A 16 -0.17 5.54 4.25
C LEU A 16 -0.95 5.36 2.94
N THR A 17 -2.28 5.22 3.00
CA THR A 17 -3.14 5.09 1.83
C THR A 17 -3.10 6.36 0.97
N VAL A 18 -3.22 7.54 1.57
CA VAL A 18 -3.12 8.83 0.87
C VAL A 18 -1.76 8.98 0.18
N GLY A 19 -0.68 8.54 0.83
CA GLY A 19 0.65 8.51 0.23
C GLY A 19 0.71 7.68 -1.05
N VAL A 20 0.11 6.49 -1.05
CA VAL A 20 0.02 5.63 -2.25
C VAL A 20 -0.86 6.27 -3.32
N VAL A 21 -1.99 6.89 -2.96
CA VAL A 21 -2.85 7.62 -3.91
C VAL A 21 -2.09 8.74 -4.60
N PHE A 22 -1.22 9.48 -3.89
CA PHE A 22 -0.38 10.50 -4.52
C PHE A 22 0.68 9.90 -5.45
N GLN A 23 1.24 8.74 -5.14
CA GLN A 23 2.15 8.02 -6.04
C GLN A 23 1.41 7.60 -7.32
N ILE A 24 0.20 7.04 -7.20
CA ILE A 24 -0.67 6.69 -8.33
C ILE A 24 -0.94 7.93 -9.19
N ARG A 25 -1.38 9.03 -8.58
CA ARG A 25 -1.67 10.28 -9.29
C ARG A 25 -0.44 10.80 -10.03
N THR A 26 0.73 10.72 -9.42
CA THR A 26 1.98 11.21 -10.01
C THR A 26 2.39 10.36 -11.21
N ALA A 27 2.40 9.04 -11.08
CA ALA A 27 2.68 8.12 -12.17
C ALA A 27 1.64 8.25 -13.31
N TYR A 28 0.37 8.42 -12.97
CA TYR A 28 -0.69 8.65 -13.96
C TYR A 28 -0.51 9.97 -14.72
N ARG A 29 -0.16 11.06 -14.03
CA ARG A 29 0.06 12.37 -14.64
C ARG A 29 1.31 12.39 -15.51
N ARG A 30 2.39 11.72 -15.08
CA ARG A 30 3.64 11.61 -15.84
C ARG A 30 3.52 10.64 -17.02
N LYS A 31 2.56 9.71 -16.99
CA LYS A 31 2.43 8.60 -17.96
C LYS A 31 3.72 7.79 -18.12
N SER A 32 4.55 7.82 -17.08
CA SER A 32 5.85 7.15 -17.01
C SER A 32 6.06 6.66 -15.58
N ALA A 33 6.77 5.55 -15.48
CA ALA A 33 7.24 4.94 -14.25
C ALA A 33 8.73 4.54 -14.37
N ASP A 34 9.47 5.24 -15.23
CA ASP A 34 10.88 4.94 -15.53
C ASP A 34 11.77 5.22 -14.31
N ASP A 35 11.37 6.16 -13.44
CA ASP A 35 12.03 6.55 -12.19
C ASP A 35 11.75 5.61 -11.01
N ILE A 36 10.87 4.61 -11.18
CA ILE A 36 10.46 3.69 -10.12
C ILE A 36 11.26 2.39 -10.20
N GLU A 37 12.01 2.07 -9.16
CA GLU A 37 12.78 0.83 -9.08
C GLU A 37 11.88 -0.40 -8.85
N ILE A 38 12.03 -1.42 -9.69
CA ILE A 38 11.21 -2.65 -9.60
C ILE A 38 11.51 -3.40 -8.30
N VAL A 39 12.78 -3.35 -7.85
CA VAL A 39 13.21 -3.95 -6.58
C VAL A 39 12.43 -3.35 -5.40
N GLU A 40 12.15 -2.05 -5.42
CA GLU A 40 11.33 -1.40 -4.38
C GLU A 40 9.89 -1.93 -4.39
N ILE A 41 9.30 -2.14 -5.57
CA ILE A 41 7.96 -2.71 -5.70
C ILE A 41 7.90 -4.15 -5.18
N ILE A 42 8.88 -4.98 -5.53
CA ILE A 42 8.95 -6.35 -5.04
C ILE A 42 9.09 -6.35 -3.52
N GLY A 43 10.02 -5.56 -2.98
CA GLY A 43 10.24 -5.46 -1.54
C GLY A 43 8.98 -5.02 -0.78
N ARG A 44 8.29 -3.98 -1.27
CA ARG A 44 7.01 -3.53 -0.70
C ARG A 44 5.92 -4.60 -0.80
N SER A 45 5.82 -5.32 -1.92
CA SER A 45 4.83 -6.39 -2.10
C SER A 45 5.05 -7.53 -1.10
N VAL A 46 6.30 -7.96 -0.92
CA VAL A 46 6.67 -8.97 0.08
C VAL A 46 6.35 -8.48 1.50
N ALA A 47 6.68 -7.23 1.82
CA ALA A 47 6.36 -6.66 3.12
C ALA A 47 4.84 -6.63 3.40
N GLN A 48 4.02 -6.25 2.41
CA GLN A 48 2.56 -6.27 2.53
C GLN A 48 2.03 -7.67 2.87
N ILE A 49 2.56 -8.71 2.23
CA ILE A 49 2.17 -10.11 2.49
C ILE A 49 2.59 -10.54 3.91
N LEU A 50 3.83 -10.27 4.31
CA LEU A 50 4.34 -10.65 5.64
C LEU A 50 3.58 -9.95 6.77
N ILE A 51 3.25 -8.67 6.59
CA ILE A 51 2.47 -7.91 7.57
C ILE A 51 1.04 -8.44 7.66
N MET A 52 0.40 -8.72 6.51
CA MET A 52 -0.94 -9.33 6.47
C MET A 52 -0.94 -10.67 7.21
N TRP A 53 0.04 -11.53 6.95
CA TRP A 53 0.19 -12.82 7.64
C TRP A 53 0.30 -12.64 9.16
N LYS A 54 1.17 -11.73 9.60
CA LYS A 54 1.33 -11.42 11.03
C LYS A 54 0.02 -10.95 11.67
N MET A 55 -0.76 -10.11 10.97
CA MET A 55 -2.03 -9.59 11.49
C MET A 55 -3.09 -10.67 11.64
N ILE A 56 -3.15 -11.61 10.70
CA ILE A 56 -4.04 -12.78 10.81
C ILE A 56 -3.70 -13.58 12.08
N VAL A 57 -2.41 -13.81 12.34
CA VAL A 57 -1.96 -14.53 13.54
C VAL A 57 -2.32 -13.77 14.83
N VAL A 58 -2.19 -12.44 14.84
CA VAL A 58 -2.51 -11.60 16.01
C VAL A 58 -4.04 -11.44 16.20
N SER A 59 -4.85 -11.75 15.19
CA SER A 59 -6.33 -11.67 15.23
C SER A 59 -6.87 -10.27 15.55
N ASP A 60 -6.12 -9.21 15.24
CA ASP A 60 -6.59 -7.83 15.37
C ASP A 60 -7.34 -7.41 14.10
N VAL A 61 -8.67 -7.36 14.23
CA VAL A 61 -9.60 -7.06 13.13
C VAL A 61 -9.41 -5.64 12.59
N TRP A 62 -9.07 -4.66 13.44
CA TRP A 62 -8.92 -3.26 13.00
C TRP A 62 -7.66 -3.07 12.17
N LEU A 63 -6.55 -3.68 12.59
CA LEU A 63 -5.31 -3.73 11.81
C LEU A 63 -5.54 -4.40 10.45
N LEU A 64 -6.27 -5.53 10.45
CA LEU A 64 -6.53 -6.30 9.23
C LEU A 64 -7.37 -5.52 8.22
N ILE A 65 -8.39 -4.77 8.67
CA ILE A 65 -9.20 -3.91 7.80
C ILE A 65 -8.32 -2.81 7.17
N GLY A 66 -7.56 -2.07 7.99
CA GLY A 66 -6.70 -1.00 7.49
C GLY A 66 -5.65 -1.50 6.50
N HIS A 67 -5.05 -2.65 6.81
CA HIS A 67 -4.04 -3.30 5.96
C HIS A 67 -4.61 -3.81 4.64
N THR A 68 -5.83 -4.34 4.66
CA THR A 68 -6.52 -4.79 3.44
C THR A 68 -6.79 -3.62 2.51
N ILE A 69 -7.27 -2.49 3.03
CA ILE A 69 -7.55 -1.28 2.24
C ILE A 69 -6.28 -0.78 1.55
N ILE A 70 -5.19 -0.61 2.30
CA ILE A 70 -3.93 -0.15 1.69
C ILE A 70 -3.37 -1.15 0.69
N THR A 71 -3.52 -2.45 0.92
CA THR A 71 -3.09 -3.50 -0.01
C THR A 71 -3.82 -3.37 -1.35
N VAL A 72 -5.13 -3.15 -1.34
CA VAL A 72 -5.93 -2.94 -2.56
C VAL A 72 -5.46 -1.70 -3.32
N VAL A 73 -5.27 -0.58 -2.62
CA VAL A 73 -4.81 0.67 -3.24
C VAL A 73 -3.39 0.51 -3.80
N TYR A 74 -2.51 -0.16 -3.05
CA TYR A 74 -1.15 -0.48 -3.48
C TYR A 74 -1.13 -1.39 -4.72
N PHE A 75 -2.04 -2.36 -4.83
CA PHE A 75 -2.14 -3.18 -6.03
C PHE A 75 -2.49 -2.33 -7.26
N GLY A 76 -3.40 -1.37 -7.11
CA GLY A 76 -3.69 -0.39 -8.17
C GLY A 76 -2.46 0.41 -8.61
N TYR A 77 -1.61 0.80 -7.65
CA TYR A 77 -0.31 1.41 -7.95
C TYR A 77 0.62 0.49 -8.73
N VAL A 78 0.77 -0.78 -8.31
CA VAL A 78 1.63 -1.76 -8.98
C VAL A 78 1.19 -1.97 -10.42
N VAL A 79 -0.11 -2.16 -10.67
CA VAL A 79 -0.66 -2.31 -12.03
C VAL A 79 -0.29 -1.11 -12.91
N LEU A 80 -0.40 0.09 -12.36
CA LEU A 80 -0.14 1.33 -13.08
C LEU A 80 1.36 1.52 -13.38
N VAL A 81 2.24 1.14 -12.45
CA VAL A 81 3.68 1.12 -12.67
C VAL A 81 4.07 0.12 -13.74
N VAL A 82 3.56 -1.12 -13.65
CA VAL A 82 3.84 -2.17 -14.65
C VAL A 82 3.38 -1.72 -16.03
N LYS A 83 2.19 -1.14 -16.14
CA LYS A 83 1.65 -0.61 -17.40
C LYS A 83 2.59 0.43 -18.02
N TYR A 84 2.98 1.47 -17.26
CA TYR A 84 3.78 2.57 -17.82
C TYR A 84 5.27 2.23 -17.98
N LYS A 85 5.78 1.20 -17.30
CA LYS A 85 7.18 0.78 -17.40
C LYS A 85 7.42 -0.24 -18.53
N TYR A 86 6.49 -1.17 -18.75
CA TYR A 86 6.69 -2.29 -19.68
C TYR A 86 5.78 -2.30 -20.91
N TYR A 87 4.60 -1.69 -20.84
CA TYR A 87 3.58 -1.74 -21.90
C TYR A 87 3.36 -0.35 -22.55
N LYS A 88 4.43 0.45 -22.62
CA LYS A 88 4.44 1.79 -23.19
C LYS A 88 3.96 1.80 -24.64
#